data_AF-A0A1M6E3U1-F1
#
_entry.id   AF-A0A1M6E3U1-F1
#
_cell.length_a   1.000
_cell.length_b   1.000
_cell.length_c   1.000
_cell.angle_alpha   90.00
_cell.angle_beta   90.00
_cell.angle_gamma   90.00
#
_symmetry.space_group_name_H-M   'P 1'
#
loop_
_entity.id
_entity.type
_entity.pdbx_description
1 polymer ?
#
loop_
_entity_poly.entity_id
_entity_poly.type
_entity_poly.pdbx_seq_one_letter_code
_entity_poly.pdbx_strand_id
1 'polypeptide(L)' 'MKRILQMISLAGLLLTIVPPILFFHGNVSHTTQNMLMLIGAFTWFISAFFWLGKKSKVEN' A
#
# COMPACT_ATOMS: atom_id res chain seq x y z
N MET A 1 -4.91 -10.71 12.98
CA MET A 1 -3.61 -10.17 12.52
C MET A 1 -3.50 -10.14 10.98
N LYS A 2 -3.59 -11.27 10.25
CA LYS A 2 -3.51 -11.28 8.77
C LYS A 2 -4.46 -10.27 8.06
N ARG A 3 -5.74 -10.20 8.46
CA ARG A 3 -6.72 -9.28 7.84
C ARG A 3 -6.34 -7.80 8.01
N ILE A 4 -5.82 -7.41 9.18
CA ILE A 4 -5.41 -6.02 9.45
C ILE A 4 -4.22 -5.66 8.56
N LEU A 5 -3.23 -6.54 8.44
CA LEU A 5 -2.08 -6.33 7.55
C LEU A 5 -2.49 -6.31 6.07
N GLN A 6 -3.44 -7.15 5.66
CA GLN A 6 -4.02 -7.10 4.32
C GLN A 6 -4.73 -5.77 4.06
N MET A 7 -5.50 -5.25 5.02
CA MET A 7 -6.15 -3.93 4.89
C MET A 7 -5.13 -2.79 4.81
N ILE A 8 -4.07 -2.82 5.63
CA ILE A 8 -2.98 -1.83 5.57
C ILE A 8 -2.26 -1.92 4.23
N SER A 9 -2.03 -3.15 3.72
CA SER A 9 -1.40 -3.36 2.42
C SER A 9 -2.27 -2.83 1.29
N LEU A 10 -3.58 -3.09 1.32
CA LEU A 10 -4.54 -2.55 0.37
C LEU A 10 -4.60 -1.02 0.43
N ALA A 11 -4.62 -0.44 1.63
CA ALA A 11 -4.62 1.01 1.80
C ALA A 11 -3.32 1.65 1.26
N GLY A 12 -2.17 1.04 1.54
CA GLY A 12 -0.88 1.47 0.98
C GLY A 12 -0.85 1.38 -0.56
N LEU A 13 -1.48 0.36 -1.13
CA LEU A 13 -1.61 0.19 -2.57
C LEU A 13 -2.54 1.25 -3.18
N LEU A 14 -3.66 1.57 -2.52
CA LEU A 14 -4.53 2.67 -2.97
C LEU A 14 -3.78 4.01 -2.92
N LEU A 15 -2.90 4.19 -1.94
CA LEU A 15 -2.07 5.39 -1.82
C LEU A 15 -1.02 5.51 -2.94
N THR A 16 -0.77 4.49 -3.76
CA THR A 16 0.05 4.65 -4.98
C THR A 16 -0.76 5.11 -6.19
N ILE A 17 -2.09 5.03 -6.13
CA ILE A 17 -3.01 5.34 -7.24
C ILE A 17 -3.74 6.67 -7.02
N VAL A 18 -4.16 6.95 -5.78
CA VAL A 18 -4.92 8.16 -5.43
C VAL A 18 -4.13 9.46 -5.63
N PRO A 19 -2.85 9.58 -5.22
CA PRO A 19 -2.11 10.83 -5.37
C PRO A 19 -1.90 11.29 -6.83
N PRO A 20 -1.60 10.41 -7.81
CA PRO A 20 -1.63 10.78 -9.22
C PRO A 20 -2.95 11.38 -9.68
N ILE A 21 -4.08 10.79 -9.26
CA ILE A 21 -5.41 11.30 -9.61
C ILE A 21 -5.60 12.70 -9.01
N LEU A 22 -5.20 12.92 -7.76
CA LEU A 22 -5.26 14.24 -7.13
C LEU A 22 -4.34 15.25 -7.80
N PHE A 23 -3.17 14.83 -8.28
CA PHE A 23 -2.22 15.68 -9.01
C PHE A 23 -2.82 16.14 -10.34
N PHE A 24 -3.46 15.24 -11.09
CA PHE A 24 -4.12 15.60 -12.35
C PHE A 24 -5.29 16.57 -12.17
N HIS A 25 -5.95 16.57 -11.00
CA HIS A 25 -6.97 17.56 -10.66
C HIS A 25 -6.40 18.89 -10.14
N GLY A 26 -5.08 19.01 -9.99
CA GLY A 26 -4.42 20.22 -9.45
C GLY A 26 -4.50 20.36 -7.93
N ASN A 27 -4.94 19.32 -7.21
CA ASN A 27 -5.17 19.38 -5.76
C ASN A 27 -3.90 19.16 -4.94
N VAL A 28 -2.85 18.58 -5.53
CA VAL A 28 -1.56 18.31 -4.86
C VAL A 28 -0.39 18.65 -5.78
N SER A 29 0.74 19.04 -5.19
CA SER A 29 1.98 19.32 -5.93
C SER A 29 2.66 18.03 -6.42
N HIS A 30 3.52 18.15 -7.44
CA HIS A 30 4.29 17.02 -7.97
C HIS A 30 5.17 16.35 -6.88
N THR A 31 5.74 17.15 -5.97
CA THR A 31 6.55 16.64 -4.87
C THR A 31 5.70 15.88 -3.85
N THR A 32 4.50 16.40 -3.54
CA THR A 32 3.56 15.77 -2.60
C THR A 32 3.05 14.43 -3.12
N GLN A 33 2.68 14.33 -4.40
CA GLN A 33 2.25 13.03 -4.97
C GLN A 33 3.35 11.98 -4.87
N ASN A 34 4.60 12.34 -5.19
CA ASN A 34 5.72 11.41 -5.20
C ASN A 34 6.01 10.88 -3.78
N MET A 35 5.95 11.76 -2.79
CA MET A 35 6.09 11.38 -1.37
C MET A 35 4.97 10.43 -0.93
N LEU A 36 3.71 10.74 -1.23
CA LEU A 36 2.57 9.90 -0.87
C LEU A 36 2.64 8.52 -1.54
N MET A 37 2.98 8.48 -2.82
CA MET A 37 3.17 7.23 -3.56
C MET A 37 4.33 6.41 -2.99
N LEU A 38 5.44 7.05 -2.61
CA LEU A 38 6.60 6.37 -2.03
C LEU A 38 6.25 5.75 -0.68
N ILE A 39 5.57 6.51 0.19
CA ILE A 39 5.10 6.02 1.49
C ILE A 39 4.10 4.88 1.30
N GLY A 40 3.18 5.02 0.33
CA GLY A 40 2.25 3.97 -0.07
C GLY A 40 2.98 2.71 -0.50
N ALA A 41 3.98 2.85 -1.38
CA ALA A 41 4.83 1.80 -1.92
C ALA A 41 5.57 1.02 -0.82
N PHE A 42 6.19 1.71 0.14
CA PHE A 42 6.82 1.04 1.27
C PHE A 42 5.80 0.36 2.19
N THR A 43 4.68 1.04 2.47
CA THR A 43 3.65 0.54 3.39
C THR A 43 3.02 -0.75 2.88
N TRP A 44 2.62 -0.81 1.60
CA TRP A 44 2.01 -2.03 1.06
C TRP A 44 3.00 -3.18 0.96
N PHE A 45 4.24 -2.87 0.54
CA PHE A 45 5.28 -3.87 0.32
C PHE A 45 5.79 -4.48 1.62
N ILE A 46 6.10 -3.65 2.63
CA ILE A 46 6.50 -4.11 3.96
C ILE A 46 5.36 -4.92 4.59
N SER A 47 4.12 -4.43 4.51
CA SER A 47 2.97 -5.17 5.03
C SER A 47 2.79 -6.52 4.33
N ALA A 48 3.00 -6.57 3.00
CA ALA A 48 2.88 -7.81 2.22
C ALA A 48 3.83 -8.92 2.70
N PHE A 49 5.10 -8.60 3.02
CA PHE A 49 6.04 -9.60 3.54
C PHE A 49 5.51 -10.38 4.76
N PHE A 50 4.81 -9.70 5.66
CA PHE A 50 4.33 -10.30 6.90
C PHE A 50 3.14 -11.25 6.73
N TRP A 51 2.41 -11.21 5.61
CA TRP A 51 1.25 -12.08 5.40
C TRP A 51 1.36 -13.02 4.19
N LEU A 52 2.11 -12.66 3.14
CA LEU A 52 2.24 -13.45 1.91
C LEU A 52 3.03 -14.76 2.11
N GLY A 53 4.05 -14.76 2.98
CA GLY A 53 4.95 -15.90 3.21
C GLY A 53 4.46 -16.96 4.20
N LYS A 54 3.33 -16.74 4.87
CA LYS A 54 2.85 -17.66 5.91
C LYS A 54 2.00 -18.76 5.26
N LYS A 55 2.68 -19.76 4.68
CA LYS A 55 2.09 -21.00 4.14
C LYS A 55 1.03 -21.47 5.12
N SER A 56 -0.21 -21.53 4.65
CA SER A 56 -1.29 -22.22 5.34
C SER A 56 -0.74 -23.58 5.74
N LYS A 57 -0.79 -23.89 7.03
CA LYS A 57 -0.48 -25.21 7.56
C LYS A 57 -1.40 -26.16 6.79
N VAL A 58 -0.85 -26.88 5.81
CA VAL A 58 -1.52 -28.03 5.21
C VAL A 58 -1.47 -29.06 6.33
N GLU A 59 -2.56 -29.13 7.06
CA GLU A 59 -2.79 -30.14 8.09
C GLU A 59 -2.90 -31.49 7.40
N ASN A 60 -2.11 -32.45 7.91
CA ASN A 60 -1.88 -33.78 7.33
C ASN A 60 -3.16 -34.60 7.17
#